data_AF-A0A7Y4RVR5-F1
#
_entry.id   AF-A0A7Y4RVR5-F1
#
_cell.length_a   1.000
_cell.length_b   1.000
_cell.length_c   1.000
_cell.angle_alpha   90.00
_cell.angle_beta   90.00
_cell.angle_gamma   90.00
#
_symmetry.space_group_name_H-M   'P 1'
#
loop_
_entity.id
_entity.type
_entity.pdbx_description
1 polymer ?
#
loop_
_entity_poly.entity_id
_entity_poly.type
_entity_poly.pdbx_seq_one_letter_code
_entity_poly.pdbx_strand_id
1 'polypeptide(L)' 'MAFDYKRMIKFEHNVGEKEKKYRLYAGAALFLVSIFTASIALLLVGIILIATGYSGFCPVYGGLNKNTCNTN' A
#
# COMPACT_ATOMS: atom_id res chain seq x y z
N MET A 1 7.38 -2.97 -20.58
CA MET A 1 6.60 -1.80 -20.14
C MET A 1 7.56 -0.92 -19.36
N ALA A 2 7.75 0.35 -19.74
CA ALA A 2 8.60 1.27 -18.98
C ALA A 2 7.86 1.71 -17.70
N PHE A 3 8.58 1.81 -16.58
CA PHE A 3 8.02 2.35 -15.34
C PHE A 3 7.78 3.86 -15.50
N ASP A 4 6.54 4.31 -15.30
CA ASP A 4 6.15 5.71 -15.46
C ASP A 4 6.27 6.45 -14.11
N TYR A 5 7.41 7.08 -13.90
CA TYR A 5 7.68 7.86 -12.69
C TYR A 5 6.74 9.09 -12.54
N LYS A 6 6.16 9.63 -13.61
CA LYS A 6 5.20 10.73 -13.50
C LYS A 6 3.90 10.24 -12.88
N ARG A 7 3.43 9.05 -13.27
CA ARG A 7 2.24 8.44 -12.67
C ARG A 7 2.45 7.98 -11.23
N MET A 8 3.67 7.65 -10.83
CA MET A 8 3.92 7.23 -9.44
C MET A 8 3.65 8.34 -8.41
N ILE A 9 3.86 9.61 -8.79
CA ILE A 9 3.66 10.77 -7.91
C ILE A 9 2.23 11.33 -8.05
N LYS A 10 1.53 10.99 -9.14
CA LYS A 10 0.15 11.40 -9.36
C LYS A 10 -0.77 10.62 -8.40
N PHE A 11 -1.44 11.35 -7.51
CA PHE A 11 -2.43 10.78 -6.61
C PHE A 11 -3.66 10.34 -7.41
N GLU A 12 -3.83 9.03 -7.59
CA GLU A 12 -4.93 8.44 -8.35
C GLU A 12 -5.44 7.21 -7.61
N HIS A 13 -6.75 7.10 -7.38
CA HIS A 13 -7.31 5.96 -6.66
C HIS A 13 -7.14 4.68 -7.50
N ASN A 14 -6.23 3.80 -7.06
CA ASN A 14 -5.80 2.63 -7.82
C ASN A 14 -5.79 1.32 -7.02
N VAL A 15 -6.14 1.37 -5.74
CA VAL A 15 -6.26 0.21 -4.85
C VAL A 15 -7.74 -0.09 -4.62
N GLY A 16 -8.21 -1.22 -5.15
CA GLY A 16 -9.57 -1.71 -4.94
C GLY A 16 -9.82 -2.26 -3.54
N GLU A 17 -11.08 -2.59 -3.26
CA GLU A 17 -11.54 -2.95 -1.90
C GLU A 17 -10.85 -4.20 -1.35
N LYS A 18 -10.64 -5.23 -2.19
CA LYS A 18 -9.93 -6.47 -1.80
C LYS A 18 -8.51 -6.18 -1.35
N GLU A 19 -7.74 -5.48 -2.17
CA GLU A 19 -6.35 -5.15 -1.85
C GLU A 19 -6.22 -4.15 -0.69
N LYS A 20 -7.17 -3.23 -0.57
CA LYS A 20 -7.27 -2.33 0.59
C LYS A 20 -7.39 -3.13 1.88
N LYS A 21 -8.27 -4.14 1.92
CA LYS A 21 -8.41 -5.04 3.07
C LYS A 21 -7.10 -5.76 3.35
N TYR A 22 -6.47 -6.38 2.35
CA TYR A 22 -5.18 -7.05 2.54
C TYR A 22 -4.09 -6.12 3.07
N ARG A 23 -3.98 -4.89 2.57
CA ARG A 23 -2.98 -3.91 3.04
C ARG A 23 -3.24 -3.43 4.46
N LEU A 24 -4.50 -3.22 4.83
CA LEU A 24 -4.88 -2.83 6.18
C LEU A 24 -4.65 -3.98 7.18
N TYR A 25 -5.08 -5.21 6.86
CA TYR A 25 -4.88 -6.37 7.72
C TYR A 25 -3.40 -6.74 7.83
N ALA A 26 -2.67 -6.81 6.71
CA ALA A 26 -1.25 -7.11 6.71
C ALA A 26 -0.45 -6.00 7.41
N GLY A 27 -0.76 -4.73 7.14
CA GLY A 27 -0.14 -3.59 7.79
C GLY A 27 -0.39 -3.56 9.30
N ALA A 28 -1.62 -3.84 9.74
CA ALA A 28 -1.96 -3.93 11.17
C ALA A 28 -1.26 -5.11 11.85
N ALA A 29 -1.25 -6.28 11.23
CA ALA A 29 -0.54 -7.45 11.76
C ALA A 29 0.96 -7.16 11.89
N LEU A 30 1.57 -6.56 10.86
CA LEU A 30 3.00 -6.25 10.84
C LEU A 30 3.36 -5.14 11.83
N PHE A 31 2.47 -4.15 12.02
CA PHE A 31 2.58 -3.15 13.08
C PHE A 31 2.56 -3.79 14.47
N LEU A 32 1.63 -4.71 14.74
CA LEU A 32 1.60 -5.43 16.03
C LEU A 32 2.86 -6.26 16.26
N VAL A 33 3.30 -7.03 15.26
CA VAL A 33 4.54 -7.84 15.35
C VAL A 33 5.77 -6.97 15.57
N SER A 34 5.81 -5.77 14.98
CA SER A 34 6.93 -4.84 15.13
C SER A 34 7.12 -4.36 16.57
N ILE A 35 6.02 -4.21 17.32
CA ILE A 35 6.04 -3.82 18.73
C ILE A 35 6.69 -4.93 19.56
N PHE A 36 6.31 -6.19 19.34
CA PHE A 36 6.90 -7.33 20.07
C PHE A 36 8.36 -7.59 19.70
N THR A 37 8.73 -7.35 18.44
CA THR A 37 10.11 -7.54 17.95
C THR A 37 11.00 -6.32 18.23
N ALA A 38 10.44 -5.23 18.77
CA ALA A 38 11.10 -3.93 18.97
C ALA A 38 11.83 -3.42 17.70
N SER A 39 11.28 -3.70 16.52
CA SER A 39 11.91 -3.40 15.24
C SER A 39 11.28 -2.18 14.58
N ILE A 40 12.03 -1.06 14.59
CA ILE A 40 11.63 0.21 13.98
C ILE A 40 11.37 0.06 12.47
N ALA A 41 12.15 -0.78 11.79
CA ALA A 41 11.99 -1.01 10.35
C ALA A 41 10.63 -1.63 10.02
N LEU A 42 10.22 -2.66 10.77
CA LEU A 42 8.92 -3.29 10.59
C LEU A 42 7.78 -2.32 10.93
N LEU A 43 7.95 -1.51 11.98
CA LEU A 43 6.95 -0.53 12.39
C LEU A 43 6.68 0.50 11.27
N LEU A 44 7.73 1.04 10.65
CA LEU A 44 7.61 1.96 9.52
C LEU A 44 6.93 1.32 8.30
N VAL A 45 7.32 0.09 7.95
CA VAL A 45 6.69 -0.64 6.83
C VAL A 45 5.20 -0.89 7.10
N GLY A 46 4.84 -1.28 8.33
CA GLY A 46 3.46 -1.48 8.74
C GLY A 46 2.62 -0.20 8.59
N ILE A 47 3.13 0.94 9.07
CA ILE A 47 2.46 2.23 8.93
C ILE A 47 2.28 2.63 7.46
N ILE A 48 3.31 2.46 6.61
CA ILE A 48 3.22 2.77 5.18
C ILE A 48 2.18 1.89 4.48
N LEU A 49 2.11 0.60 4.83
CA LEU A 49 1.08 -0.31 4.29
C LEU A 49 -0.32 0.15 4.70
N ILE A 50 -0.52 0.50 5.96
CA ILE A 50 -1.82 1.00 6.45
C ILE A 50 -2.19 2.31 5.75
N ALA A 51 -1.25 3.25 5.65
CA ALA A 51 -1.49 4.55 5.01
C ALA A 51 -1.84 4.42 3.52
N THR A 52 -1.15 3.54 2.79
CA THR A 52 -1.47 3.27 1.37
C THR A 52 -2.80 2.52 1.20
N GLY A 53 -3.15 1.62 2.11
CA GLY A 53 -4.47 0.98 2.16
C GLY A 53 -5.60 1.97 2.49
N TYR A 54 -5.38 2.88 3.44
CA TYR A 54 -6.37 3.87 3.87
C TYR A 54 -6.64 4.92 2.78
N SER A 55 -5.58 5.49 2.19
CA SER A 55 -5.68 6.45 1.08
C SER A 55 -6.20 5.84 -0.22
N GLY A 56 -6.15 4.50 -0.35
CA GLY A 56 -6.53 3.82 -1.59
C GLY A 56 -5.61 4.13 -2.76
N PHE A 57 -4.39 4.59 -2.46
CA PHE A 57 -3.38 4.97 -3.43
C PHE A 57 -2.08 4.22 -3.14
N CYS A 58 -1.55 3.57 -4.18
CA CYS A 58 -0.23 2.98 -4.17
C CYS A 58 0.64 3.59 -5.27
N PRO A 59 1.71 4.32 -4.94
CA PRO A 59 2.57 4.98 -5.93
C PRO A 59 3.23 3.96 -6.87
N VAL A 60 3.62 2.80 -6.35
CA VAL A 60 4.19 1.70 -7.14
C VAL A 60 3.19 1.19 -8.19
N TYR A 61 1.91 1.09 -7.84
CA TYR A 61 0.88 0.68 -8.79
C TYR A 61 0.66 1.76 -9.86
N GLY A 62 0.72 3.04 -9.48
CA GLY A 62 0.67 4.16 -10.42
C GLY A 62 1.79 4.09 -11.46
N GLY A 63 3.03 3.87 -11.02
CA GLY A 63 4.18 3.74 -11.92
C GLY A 63 4.18 2.47 -12.78
N LEU A 64 3.50 1.42 -12.33
CA LEU A 64 3.26 0.19 -13.11
C LEU A 64 1.99 0.23 -13.95
N ASN A 65 1.25 1.35 -13.96
CA ASN A 65 -0.05 1.49 -14.62
C ASN A 65 -1.03 0.35 -14.24
N LYS A 66 -1.01 -0.04 -12.96
CA LYS A 66 -1.92 -1.03 -12.38
C LYS A 66 -3.02 -0.34 -11.59
N ASN A 67 -4.25 -0.79 -11.79
CA ASN A 67 -5.43 -0.35 -11.05
C ASN A 67 -6.32 -1.57 -10.77
N THR A 68 -6.68 -1.78 -9.51
CA THR A 68 -7.48 -2.93 -9.04
C THR A 68 -8.86 -2.52 -8.55
N CYS A 69 -9.23 -1.25 -8.67
CA CYS A 69 -10.55 -0.75 -8.29
C CYS A 69 -11.69 -1.39 -9.09
N ASN A 70 -11.40 -1.96 -10.27
CA ASN A 70 -12.39 -2.57 -11.15
C ASN A 70 -12.30 -4.11 -11.23
N THR A 71 -11.40 -4.71 -10.43
CA THR A 71 -11.24 -6.18 -10.39
C THR A 71 -12.23 -6.75 -9.36
N ASN A 72 -13.50 -6.84 -9.77
CA ASN A 72 -14.57 -7.48 -8.99
C ASN A 72 -14.29 -8.98 -8.79
#